data_AF-A0A212CMS1-F1
#
_entry.id   AF-A0A212CMS1-F1
#
_cell.length_a   1.000
_cell.length_b   1.000
_cell.length_c   1.000
_cell.angle_alpha   90.00
_cell.angle_beta   90.00
_cell.angle_gamma   90.00
#
_symmetry.space_group_name_H-M   'P 1'
#
loop_
_entity.id
_entity.type
_entity.pdbx_description
1 polymer ?
#
loop_
_entity_poly.entity_id
_entity_poly.type
_entity_poly.pdbx_seq_one_letter_code
_entity_poly.pdbx_strand_id
1 'polypeptide(L)'
;MRMCAPVGGLLTALAVVFGTAVAFAPVPRITWEHREVQLVQFHEPGIFNYSALLLSEDEDTLFVGAREAVFALNAHNISKKQHEVW
;
A
#
# COMPACT_ATOMS: atom_id res chain seq x y z
N MET A 1 -46.07 21.95 -20.69
CA MET A 1 -46.10 20.79 -19.77
C MET A 1 -44.67 20.52 -19.34
N ARG A 2 -44.34 20.58 -18.04
CA ARG A 2 -42.98 20.37 -17.52
C ARG A 2 -42.74 18.87 -17.33
N MET A 3 -41.76 18.31 -18.04
CA MET A 3 -41.32 16.93 -17.83
C MET A 3 -40.28 16.92 -16.71
N CYS A 4 -40.69 16.51 -15.51
CA CYS A 4 -39.74 16.15 -14.44
C CYS A 4 -39.19 14.76 -14.76
N ALA A 5 -37.92 14.68 -15.16
CA ALA A 5 -37.21 13.41 -15.23
C ALA A 5 -37.00 12.84 -13.81
N PRO A 6 -37.03 11.51 -13.59
CA PRO A 6 -36.98 10.92 -12.27
C PRO A 6 -35.53 10.85 -11.78
N VAL A 7 -34.95 11.99 -11.38
CA VAL A 7 -33.59 12.08 -10.83
C VAL A 7 -33.42 11.20 -9.57
N GLY A 8 -34.50 10.98 -8.81
CA GLY A 8 -34.49 10.15 -7.60
C GLY A 8 -34.29 8.65 -7.85
N GLY A 9 -34.71 8.13 -9.02
CA GLY A 9 -34.56 6.71 -9.36
C GLY A 9 -33.12 6.32 -9.72
N LEU A 10 -32.39 7.25 -10.35
CA LEU A 10 -31.00 7.04 -10.73
C LEU A 10 -30.07 7.01 -9.50
N LEU A 11 -30.33 7.88 -8.51
CA LEU A 11 -29.57 7.94 -7.25
C LEU A 11 -29.76 6.69 -6.38
N THR A 12 -30.98 6.15 -6.34
CA THR A 12 -31.28 4.91 -5.60
C THR A 12 -30.66 3.69 -6.28
N ALA A 13 -30.70 3.60 -7.61
CA ALA A 13 -30.02 2.54 -8.35
C ALA A 13 -28.48 2.57 -8.13
N LEU A 14 -27.88 3.77 -8.12
CA LEU A 14 -26.44 3.94 -7.88
C LEU A 14 -26.04 3.53 -6.45
N ALA A 15 -26.84 3.87 -5.44
CA ALA A 15 -26.60 3.48 -4.05
C ALA A 15 -26.70 1.96 -3.82
N VAL A 16 -27.64 1.29 -4.50
CA VAL A 16 -27.77 -0.17 -4.45
C VAL A 16 -26.57 -0.85 -5.12
N VAL A 17 -26.12 -0.36 -6.28
CA VAL A 17 -24.96 -0.91 -6.99
C VAL A 17 -23.65 -0.72 -6.20
N PHE A 18 -23.47 0.42 -5.53
CA PHE A 18 -22.28 0.66 -4.69
C PHE A 18 -22.31 -0.12 -3.36
N GLY A 19 -23.50 -0.36 -2.77
CA GLY A 19 -23.63 -1.11 -1.52
C GLY A 19 -23.32 -2.61 -1.64
N THR A 20 -23.50 -3.19 -2.83
CA THR A 20 -23.29 -4.64 -3.05
C THR A 20 -21.84 -5.05 -3.30
N ALA A 21 -20.95 -4.13 -3.68
CA ALA A 21 -19.60 -4.49 -4.12
C ALA A 21 -18.61 -4.75 -2.97
N VAL A 22 -18.87 -4.25 -1.76
CA VAL A 22 -17.97 -4.42 -0.59
C VAL A 22 -18.42 -5.57 0.33
N ALA A 23 -19.65 -6.05 0.20
CA ALA A 23 -20.32 -6.85 1.23
C ALA A 23 -20.08 -8.38 1.18
N PHE A 24 -19.26 -8.91 0.25
CA PHE A 24 -19.10 -10.37 0.08
C PHE A 24 -17.68 -10.91 0.23
N ALA A 25 -16.70 -10.07 0.59
CA ALA A 25 -15.39 -10.59 0.96
C ALA A 25 -15.46 -11.17 2.39
N PRO A 26 -14.93 -12.38 2.65
CA PRO A 26 -14.83 -12.88 4.01
C PRO A 26 -13.90 -11.99 4.84
N VAL A 27 -14.19 -11.86 6.13
CA VAL A 27 -13.29 -11.22 7.10
C VAL A 27 -11.99 -12.03 7.19
N PRO A 28 -10.80 -11.40 7.35
CA PRO A 28 -9.56 -12.15 7.59
C PRO A 28 -9.73 -13.14 8.75
N ARG A 29 -9.37 -14.41 8.51
CA ARG A 29 -9.52 -15.48 9.52
C ARG A 29 -8.71 -15.22 10.79
N ILE A 30 -7.56 -14.58 10.65
CA ILE A 30 -6.65 -14.19 11.72
C ILE A 30 -6.17 -12.77 11.40
N THR A 31 -6.17 -11.91 12.41
CA THR A 31 -5.60 -10.56 12.34
C THR A 31 -4.47 -10.50 13.36
N TRP A 32 -3.31 -10.03 12.94
CA TRP A 32 -2.16 -9.83 13.81
C TRP A 32 -1.91 -8.34 14.00
N GLU A 33 -1.79 -7.91 15.25
CA GLU A 33 -1.27 -6.60 15.58
C GLU A 33 0.24 -6.53 15.29
N HIS A 34 0.77 -5.34 15.02
CA HIS A 34 2.19 -5.14 14.71
C HIS A 34 3.14 -5.70 15.79
N ARG A 35 2.68 -5.75 17.05
CA ARG A 35 3.44 -6.28 18.19
C ARG A 35 3.42 -7.80 18.32
N GLU A 36 2.54 -8.49 17.60
CA GLU A 36 2.32 -9.93 17.74
C GLU A 36 3.22 -10.75 16.82
N VAL A 37 3.82 -10.12 15.82
CA VAL A 37 4.69 -10.76 14.82
C VAL A 37 6.01 -10.01 14.69
N GLN A 38 7.08 -10.73 14.36
CA GLN A 38 8.38 -10.12 14.10
C GLN A 38 8.40 -9.52 12.69
N LEU A 39 8.43 -8.20 12.61
CA LEU A 39 8.54 -7.45 11.36
C LEU A 39 9.85 -6.65 11.36
N VAL A 40 10.62 -6.74 10.29
CA VAL A 40 11.80 -5.88 10.06
C VAL A 40 11.32 -4.60 9.38
N GLN A 41 11.85 -3.46 9.81
CA GLN A 41 11.48 -2.14 9.29
C GLN A 41 12.73 -1.35 8.92
N PHE A 42 12.59 -0.46 7.94
CA PHE A 42 13.62 0.48 7.53
C PHE A 42 12.99 1.87 7.35
N HIS A 43 13.70 2.90 7.80
CA HIS A 43 13.33 4.31 7.62
C HIS A 43 14.57 5.18 7.83
N GLU A 44 14.79 6.14 6.94
CA GLU A 44 15.82 7.17 7.09
C GLU A 44 15.19 8.49 7.55
N PRO A 45 15.69 9.13 8.63
CA PRO A 45 15.15 10.40 9.12
C PRO A 45 15.11 11.50 8.05
N GLY A 46 13.94 12.12 7.88
CA GLY A 46 13.76 13.20 6.91
C GLY A 46 13.43 12.74 5.49
N ILE A 47 13.55 11.45 5.21
CA ILE A 47 13.18 10.84 3.93
C ILE A 47 11.81 10.18 4.03
N PHE A 48 10.97 10.44 3.03
CA PHE A 48 9.58 9.98 2.98
C PHE A 48 9.27 9.44 1.57
N ASN A 49 8.10 8.82 1.41
CA ASN A 49 7.59 8.30 0.14
C ASN A 49 8.48 7.20 -0.48
N TYR A 50 8.65 6.10 0.24
CA TYR A 50 9.32 4.89 -0.23
C TYR A 50 8.41 4.11 -1.20
N SER A 51 8.39 4.49 -2.48
CA SER A 51 7.41 4.00 -3.45
C SER A 51 7.99 3.12 -4.57
N ALA A 52 9.31 3.06 -4.72
CA ALA A 52 9.97 2.20 -5.70
C ALA A 52 10.79 1.11 -5.00
N LEU A 53 10.57 -0.15 -5.36
CA LEU A 53 11.24 -1.31 -4.80
C LEU A 53 11.79 -2.16 -5.95
N LEU A 54 13.09 -2.46 -5.91
CA LEU A 54 13.76 -3.30 -6.90
C LEU A 54 14.69 -4.27 -6.18
N LEU A 55 14.43 -5.57 -6.32
CA LEU A 55 15.31 -6.62 -5.83
C LEU A 55 16.41 -6.86 -6.87
N SER A 56 17.66 -7.02 -6.42
CA SER A 56 18.79 -7.41 -7.27
C SER A 56 18.62 -8.82 -7.84
N GLU A 57 19.28 -9.12 -8.95
CA GLU A 57 19.24 -10.46 -9.57
C GLU A 57 19.83 -11.56 -8.68
N ASP A 58 20.79 -11.22 -7.81
CA ASP A 58 21.37 -12.13 -6.81
C ASP A 58 20.52 -12.26 -5.53
N GLU A 59 19.39 -11.55 -5.44
CA GLU A 59 18.45 -11.53 -4.33
C GLU A 59 19.01 -11.09 -2.97
N ASP A 60 20.23 -10.53 -2.94
CA ASP A 60 20.91 -10.13 -1.69
C ASP A 60 20.69 -8.66 -1.33
N THR A 61 20.32 -7.82 -2.30
CA THR A 61 20.14 -6.38 -2.14
C THR A 61 18.75 -5.92 -2.60
N LEU A 62 18.06 -5.19 -1.72
CA LEU A 62 16.83 -4.48 -2.04
C LEU A 62 17.15 -3.00 -2.27
N PHE A 63 17.00 -2.54 -3.50
CA PHE A 63 17.05 -1.12 -3.84
C PHE A 63 15.69 -0.47 -3.55
N VAL A 64 15.71 0.62 -2.80
CA VAL A 64 14.51 1.36 -2.39
C VAL A 64 14.62 2.80 -2.85
N GLY A 65 13.77 3.20 -3.79
CA GLY A 65 13.62 4.59 -4.20
C GLY A 65 12.61 5.31 -3.32
N ALA A 66 13.04 6.42 -2.74
CA ALA A 66 12.22 7.32 -1.94
C ALA A 66 12.25 8.75 -2.51
N ARG A 67 11.55 9.69 -1.87
CA ARG A 67 11.65 11.10 -2.26
C ARG A 67 13.10 11.57 -2.08
N GLU A 68 13.73 11.95 -3.18
CA GLU A 68 15.09 12.55 -3.23
C GLU A 68 16.21 11.62 -2.75
N ALA A 69 15.98 10.30 -2.69
CA ALA A 69 17.01 9.34 -2.27
C ALA A 69 16.80 7.94 -2.84
N VAL A 70 17.89 7.20 -3.03
CA VAL A 70 17.89 5.77 -3.32
C VAL A 70 18.76 5.03 -2.31
N PHE A 71 18.21 3.99 -1.69
CA PHE A 71 18.90 3.14 -0.72
C PHE A 71 19.20 1.77 -1.29
N ALA A 72 20.32 1.19 -0.91
CA ALA A 72 20.60 -0.23 -1.05
C ALA A 72 20.55 -0.88 0.34
N LEU A 73 19.62 -1.81 0.54
CA LEU A 73 19.40 -2.50 1.81
C LEU A 73 19.73 -3.98 1.66
N ASN A 74 20.15 -4.64 2.74
CA ASN A 74 20.26 -6.10 2.74
C ASN A 74 18.85 -6.73 2.63
N ALA A 75 18.61 -7.54 1.59
CA ALA A 75 17.29 -8.13 1.33
C ALA A 75 16.83 -9.10 2.44
N HIS A 76 17.78 -9.79 3.08
CA HIS A 76 17.51 -10.71 4.20
C HIS A 76 17.27 -10.00 5.54
N ASN A 77 17.62 -8.71 5.64
CA ASN A 77 17.35 -7.87 6.80
C ASN A 77 17.40 -6.39 6.43
N ILE A 78 16.24 -5.83 6.04
CA ILE A 78 16.14 -4.46 5.52
C ILE A 78 16.55 -3.36 6.51
N SER A 79 16.62 -3.66 7.81
CA SER A 79 17.13 -2.69 8.80
C SER A 79 18.63 -2.39 8.62
N LYS A 80 19.35 -3.22 7.85
CA LYS A 80 20.77 -3.04 7.52
C LYS A 80 20.91 -2.29 6.19
N LYS A 81 21.10 -0.97 6.29
CA LYS A 81 21.49 -0.12 5.15
C LYS A 81 22.93 -0.46 4.70
N GLN A 82 23.10 -0.75 3.42
CA GLN A 82 24.40 -1.02 2.80
C GLN A 82 24.95 0.25 2.12
N HIS A 83 24.10 0.98 1.40
CA HIS A 83 24.49 2.18 0.67
C HIS A 83 23.32 3.16 0.48
N GLU A 84 23.64 4.40 0.15
CA GLU A 84 22.69 5.50 -0.11
C GLU A 84 23.27 6.46 -1.14
N VAL A 85 22.44 6.89 -2.09
CA VAL A 85 22.78 7.87 -3.15
C VAL A 85 21.67 8.93 -3.21
N TRP A 86 22.08 10.19 -3.39
CA TRP A 86 21.23 11.38 -3.51
C TRP A 86 20.93 11.72 -4.97
#